data_AF-A0A4Q9KVG2-F1
#
_entry.id   AF-A0A4Q9KVG2-F1
#
_cell.length_a   1.000
_cell.length_b   1.000
_cell.length_c   1.000
_cell.angle_alpha   90.00
_cell.angle_beta   90.00
_cell.angle_gamma   90.00
#
_symmetry.space_group_name_H-M   'P 1'
#
loop_
_entity.id
_entity.type
_entity.pdbx_description
1 polymer ?
#
loop_
_entity_poly.entity_id
_entity_poly.type
_entity_poly.pdbx_seq_one_letter_code
_entity_poly.pdbx_strand_id
1 'polypeptide(L)' 'MAKVVSLNRAGKVKGQTPKVEKQEKEKGKTGRAKKRMLYEHRSKGGLFETGKMKMNPQN' A
#
# COMPACT_ATOMS: atom_id res chain seq x y z
N MET A 1 -7.56 -29.18 30.48
CA MET A 1 -6.37 -28.36 30.78
C MET A 1 -6.16 -27.41 29.61
N ALA A 2 -6.40 -26.11 29.82
CA ALA A 2 -6.26 -25.11 28.76
C ALA A 2 -4.79 -25.05 28.30
N LYS A 3 -4.56 -25.08 26.99
CA LYS A 3 -3.23 -24.99 26.38
C LYS A 3 -2.64 -23.63 26.70
N VAL A 4 -1.75 -23.57 27.69
CA VAL A 4 -1.03 -22.35 28.09
C VAL A 4 -0.20 -21.90 26.90
N VAL A 5 -0.66 -20.87 26.19
CA VAL A 5 0.10 -20.26 25.10
C VAL A 5 1.29 -19.53 25.73
N SER A 6 2.49 -20.08 25.54
CA SER A 6 3.72 -19.51 26.09
C SER A 6 3.94 -18.09 25.55
N LEU A 7 3.99 -17.09 26.44
CA LEU A 7 4.20 -15.68 26.10
C LEU A 7 5.61 -15.37 25.56
N ASN A 8 6.55 -16.29 25.73
CA ASN A 8 7.98 -16.11 25.41
C ASN A 8 8.29 -15.82 23.93
N ARG A 9 7.32 -15.97 23.02
CA ARG A 9 7.48 -15.69 21.58
C ARG A 9 6.76 -14.43 21.11
N ALA A 10 6.08 -13.72 22.00
CA ALA A 10 5.38 -12.48 21.65
C ALA A 10 6.40 -11.41 21.20
N GLY A 11 6.11 -10.72 20.10
CA GLY A 11 6.95 -9.62 19.60
C GLY A 11 8.27 -10.00 18.91
N LYS A 12 8.68 -11.29 18.92
CA LYS A 12 9.97 -11.76 18.34
C LYS A 12 10.23 -11.19 16.94
N VAL A 13 9.26 -11.35 16.03
CA VAL A 13 9.44 -10.99 14.62
C VAL A 13 9.51 -9.47 14.43
N LYS A 14 8.64 -8.71 15.10
CA LYS A 14 8.61 -7.24 14.99
C LYS A 14 9.85 -6.58 15.60
N GLY A 15 10.42 -7.16 16.64
CA GLY A 15 11.67 -6.69 17.25
C GLY A 15 12.92 -7.08 16.45
N GLN A 16 12.88 -8.20 15.73
CA GLN A 16 13.96 -8.64 14.85
C GLN A 16 14.07 -7.80 13.57
N THR A 17 12.94 -7.34 13.02
CA THR A 17 12.94 -6.54 11.78
C THR A 17 13.59 -5.17 11.99
N PRO A 18 14.57 -4.75 11.18
CA PRO A 18 15.18 -3.42 11.30
C PRO A 18 14.12 -2.34 11.07
N LYS A 19 14.21 -1.26 11.85
CA LYS A 19 13.30 -0.13 11.70
C LYS A 19 13.73 0.72 10.50
N VAL A 20 12.92 0.72 9.44
CA VAL A 20 13.08 1.65 8.32
C VAL A 20 12.35 2.94 8.63
N GLU A 21 13.06 4.06 8.54
CA GLU A 21 12.47 5.40 8.70
C GLU A 21 11.57 5.74 7.51
N LYS A 22 10.61 6.65 7.75
CA LYS A 22 9.73 7.10 6.67
C LYS A 22 10.53 8.06 5.79
N GLN A 23 10.56 7.76 4.49
CA GLN A 23 11.07 8.70 3.49
C GLN A 23 10.19 9.96 3.44
N GLU A 24 10.83 11.10 3.22
CA GLU A 24 10.13 12.35 2.92
C GLU A 24 9.35 12.22 1.61
N LYS A 25 8.09 12.65 1.62
CA LYS A 25 7.20 12.60 0.45
C LYS A 25 6.49 13.93 0.33
N GLU A 26 6.33 14.38 -0.91
CA GLU A 26 5.53 15.56 -1.20
C GLU A 26 4.08 15.38 -0.73
N LYS A 27 3.42 16.49 -0.40
CA LYS A 27 2.01 16.47 -0.03
C LYS A 27 1.18 16.00 -1.22
N GLY A 28 0.53 14.85 -1.08
CA GLY A 28 -0.38 14.35 -2.09
C GLY A 28 -1.55 15.30 -2.34
N LYS A 29 -1.95 15.46 -3.61
CA LYS A 29 -3.16 16.21 -3.96
C LYS A 29 -4.37 15.59 -3.25
N THR A 30 -5.28 16.42 -2.75
CA THR A 30 -6.50 16.00 -2.04
C THR A 30 -7.77 16.38 -2.81
N GLY A 31 -8.92 15.83 -2.41
CA GLY A 31 -10.23 16.20 -2.94
C GLY A 31 -10.38 16.00 -4.46
N ARG A 32 -10.93 17.03 -5.13
CA ARG A 32 -11.21 17.02 -6.58
C ARG A 32 -9.96 16.86 -7.42
N ALA A 33 -8.85 17.49 -7.02
CA ALA A 33 -7.58 17.41 -7.73
C ALA A 33 -7.05 15.97 -7.79
N LYS A 34 -7.20 15.21 -6.69
CA LYS A 34 -6.85 13.78 -6.65
C LYS A 34 -7.74 12.95 -7.58
N LYS A 35 -9.05 13.19 -7.55
CA LYS A 35 -10.01 12.46 -8.41
C LYS A 35 -9.71 12.69 -9.90
N ARG A 36 -9.35 13.92 -10.28
CA ARG A 36 -8.99 14.25 -11.67
C ARG A 36 -7.74 13.51 -12.13
N MET A 37 -6.67 13.55 -11.33
CA MET A 37 -5.42 12.84 -11.61
C MET A 37 -5.66 11.33 -11.82
N LEU A 38 -6.44 10.70 -10.93
CA LEU A 38 -6.74 9.27 -11.04
C LEU A 38 -7.56 8.93 -12.30
N TYR A 39 -8.52 9.78 -12.67
CA TYR A 39 -9.30 9.60 -13.89
C TYR A 39 -8.41 9.69 -15.13
N GLU A 40 -7.52 10.69 -15.20
CA GLU A 40 -6.60 10.87 -16.32
C GLU A 40 -5.65 9.67 -16.46
N HIS A 41 -5.09 9.16 -15.35
CA HIS A 41 -4.26 7.95 -15.38
C HIS A 41 -5.02 6.70 -15.84
N ARG A 42 -6.26 6.51 -15.39
CA ARG A 42 -7.10 5.37 -15.79
C ARG A 42 -7.52 5.44 -17.25
N SER A 43 -7.82 6.65 -17.73
CA SER A 43 -8.15 6.90 -19.13
C SER A 43 -6.96 6.60 -20.03
N LYS A 44 -5.78 7.14 -19.69
CA LYS A 44 -4.52 6.86 -20.42
C LYS A 44 -4.16 5.36 -20.40
N GLY A 45 -4.43 4.67 -19.30
CA GLY A 45 -4.19 3.24 -19.19
C GLY A 45 -5.26 2.35 -19.84
N GLY A 46 -6.18 2.93 -20.61
CA GLY A 46 -7.17 2.20 -21.41
C GLY A 46 -8.25 1.49 -20.60
N LEU A 47 -8.40 1.79 -19.29
CA LEU A 47 -9.32 1.07 -18.41
C LEU A 47 -10.78 1.21 -18.87
N PHE A 48 -11.17 2.38 -19.37
CA PHE A 48 -12.54 2.65 -19.77
C PHE A 48 -12.92 2.04 -21.13
N GLU A 49 -11.92 1.72 -21.96
CA GLU A 49 -12.11 1.14 -23.29
C GLU A 49 -11.98 -0.38 -23.26
N THR A 50 -10.92 -0.87 -22.62
CA THR A 50 -10.56 -2.30 -22.62
C THR A 50 -11.07 -3.04 -21.38
N GLY A 51 -11.55 -2.33 -20.36
CA GLY A 51 -11.95 -2.88 -19.07
C GLY A 51 -10.81 -3.47 -18.24
N LYS A 52 -9.56 -3.44 -18.73
CA LYS A 52 -8.41 -4.10 -18.11
C LYS A 52 -7.25 -3.12 -17.98
N MET A 53 -6.77 -2.92 -16.75
CA MET A 53 -5.58 -2.11 -16.47
C MET A 53 -4.81 -2.65 -15.27
N LYS A 54 -3.49 -2.87 -15.42
CA LYS A 54 -2.62 -3.27 -14.31
C LYS A 54 -2.16 -2.03 -13.55
N MET A 55 -2.75 -1.77 -12.37
CA MET A 55 -2.49 -0.54 -11.60
C MET A 55 -1.15 -0.51 -10.89
N ASN A 56 -0.60 -1.66 -10.52
CA ASN A 56 0.67 -1.76 -9.81
C ASN A 56 1.50 -2.93 -10.36
N PRO A 57 2.13 -2.77 -11.53
CA PRO A 57 3.08 -3.76 -12.02
C PRO A 57 4.29 -3.81 -11.09
N GLN A 58 4.58 -5.00 -10.57
CA GLN A 58 5.88 -5.31 -9.98
C GLN A 58 6.79 -5.79 -11.11
N ASN A 59 8.03 -5.28 -11.11
CA ASN A 59 9.10 -5.82 -11.93
C ASN A 59 9.66 -7.07 -11.27
#